data_AF-A0AAW0L054-F1
#
_entry.id   AF-A0AAW0L054-F1
#
_cell.length_a   1.000
_cell.length_b   1.000
_cell.length_c   1.000
_cell.angle_alpha   90.00
_cell.angle_beta   90.00
_cell.angle_gamma   90.00
#
_symmetry.space_group_name_H-M   'P 1'
#
loop_
_entity.id
_entity.type
_entity.pdbx_description
1 polymer ?
#
loop_
_entity_poly.entity_id
_entity_poly.type
_entity_poly.pdbx_seq_one_letter_code
_entity_poly.pdbx_strand_id
1 'polypeptide(L)'
;MMKGVPYLVTVAILALAFSLASAYDPSPLQDFCVAINNTDSAVFVNGKFCKDQAYVRPNDFFYLGLNIPGNTAANKLGSSVNLVNVDKLPGLNTAYLWLVLTLAHTA
;
A
#
# COMPACT_ATOMS: atom_id res chain seq x y z
N MET A 1 10.16 -49.84 -18.04
CA MET A 1 10.47 -48.73 -17.11
C MET A 1 10.21 -47.39 -17.82
N MET A 2 8.94 -47.02 -18.06
CA MET A 2 8.57 -45.82 -18.84
C MET A 2 7.34 -45.06 -18.31
N LYS A 3 6.84 -45.39 -17.11
CA LYS A 3 5.66 -44.73 -16.51
C LYS A 3 5.97 -43.36 -15.87
N GLY A 4 7.24 -43.05 -15.62
CA GLY A 4 7.66 -41.80 -14.96
C GLY A 4 7.74 -40.58 -15.88
N VAL A 5 8.08 -40.78 -17.15
CA VAL A 5 8.17 -39.70 -18.16
C VAL A 5 6.83 -38.99 -18.37
N PRO A 6 5.70 -39.69 -18.61
CA PRO A 6 4.42 -39.01 -18.79
C PRO A 6 4.00 -38.25 -17.53
N TYR A 7 4.34 -38.76 -16.34
CA TYR A 7 4.05 -38.11 -15.06
C TYR A 7 4.83 -36.80 -14.87
N LEU A 8 6.11 -36.80 -15.24
CA LEU A 8 6.96 -35.59 -15.21
C LEU A 8 6.45 -34.54 -16.21
N VAL A 9 5.98 -34.98 -17.39
CA VAL A 9 5.39 -34.09 -18.39
C VAL A 9 4.08 -33.47 -17.87
N THR A 10 3.19 -34.24 -17.24
CA THR A 10 1.95 -33.68 -16.65
C THR A 10 2.25 -32.69 -15.54
N VAL A 11 3.23 -32.97 -14.67
CA VAL A 11 3.63 -32.06 -13.59
C VAL A 11 4.21 -30.75 -14.15
N ALA A 12 5.05 -30.83 -15.20
CA ALA A 12 5.64 -29.66 -15.84
C ALA A 12 4.57 -28.77 -16.50
N ILE A 13 3.59 -29.36 -17.19
CA ILE A 13 2.47 -28.63 -17.81
C ILE A 13 1.61 -27.94 -16.75
N LEU A 14 1.34 -28.63 -15.63
CA LEU A 14 0.54 -28.08 -14.54
C LEU A 14 1.25 -26.89 -13.87
N ALA A 15 2.57 -26.99 -13.64
CA ALA A 15 3.37 -25.90 -13.09
C ALA A 15 3.41 -24.67 -14.02
N LEU A 16 3.46 -24.88 -15.34
CA LEU A 16 3.38 -23.81 -16.34
C LEU A 16 1.99 -23.17 -16.43
N ALA A 17 0.91 -23.91 -16.17
CA ALA A 17 -0.45 -23.39 -16.19
C ALA A 17 -0.77 -22.50 -14.97
N PHE A 18 -0.14 -22.76 -13.81
CA PHE A 18 -0.36 -22.00 -12.57
C PHE A 18 0.63 -20.84 -12.34
N SER A 19 1.63 -20.66 -13.21
CA SER A 19 2.69 -19.66 -12.99
C SER A 19 2.27 -18.21 -13.31
N LEU A 20 1.09 -18.01 -13.92
CA LEU A 20 0.63 -16.69 -14.37
C LEU A 20 -0.69 -16.32 -13.67
N ALA A 21 -0.58 -15.81 -12.45
CA ALA A 21 -1.67 -15.10 -11.78
C ALA A 21 -1.32 -13.62 -11.73
N SER A 22 -2.13 -12.77 -12.39
CA SER A 22 -2.07 -11.32 -12.24
C SER A 22 -3.28 -10.83 -11.47
N ALA A 23 -3.06 -10.22 -10.31
CA ALA A 23 -4.06 -9.44 -9.61
C ALA A 23 -3.57 -7.99 -9.57
N TYR A 24 -4.44 -7.06 -9.96
CA TYR A 24 -4.18 -5.63 -9.87
C TYR A 24 -5.48 -4.93 -9.52
N ASP A 25 -5.37 -3.80 -8.81
CA ASP A 25 -6.52 -3.00 -8.44
C ASP A 25 -7.13 -2.30 -9.65
N PRO A 26 -8.45 -2.02 -9.67
CA PRO A 26 -9.06 -1.27 -10.78
C PRO A 26 -8.35 0.05 -11.03
N SER A 27 -8.19 0.43 -12.31
CA SER A 27 -7.60 1.71 -12.68
C SER A 27 -8.34 2.87 -11.99
N PRO A 28 -7.60 3.88 -11.48
CA PRO A 28 -8.23 5.01 -10.83
C PRO A 28 -9.12 5.77 -11.84
N LEU A 29 -10.32 6.16 -11.40
CA LEU A 29 -11.29 6.89 -12.22
C LEU A 29 -10.85 8.34 -12.53
N GLN A 30 -9.83 8.83 -11.83
CA GLN A 30 -9.31 10.20 -11.91
C GLN A 30 -7.83 10.24 -11.47
N ASP A 31 -7.11 11.30 -11.85
CA ASP A 31 -5.67 11.42 -11.55
C ASP A 31 -5.34 11.43 -10.04
N PHE A 32 -6.17 12.11 -9.24
CA PHE A 32 -6.01 12.17 -7.78
C PHE A 32 -7.33 12.38 -7.04
N CYS A 33 -7.40 11.90 -5.80
CA CYS A 33 -8.51 12.14 -4.87
C CYS A 33 -7.93 12.48 -3.48
N VAL A 34 -7.36 13.67 -3.28
CA VAL A 34 -6.77 14.04 -1.97
C VAL A 34 -7.81 13.93 -0.86
N ALA A 35 -7.55 13.16 0.20
CA ALA A 35 -8.50 13.01 1.30
C ALA A 35 -8.80 14.33 2.01
N ILE A 36 -10.06 14.53 2.37
CA ILE A 36 -10.48 15.52 3.36
C ILE A 36 -10.93 14.84 4.65
N ASN A 37 -10.64 15.48 5.77
CA ASN A 37 -11.24 15.12 7.05
C ASN A 37 -12.61 15.80 7.16
N ASN A 38 -13.62 15.22 6.52
CA ASN A 38 -14.99 15.70 6.60
C ASN A 38 -15.73 14.95 7.71
N THR A 39 -15.86 15.58 8.88
CA THR A 39 -16.58 15.02 10.04
C THR A 39 -18.09 15.17 9.93
N ASP A 40 -18.58 15.94 8.96
CA ASP A 40 -19.98 16.39 8.92
C ASP A 40 -20.80 15.65 7.85
N SER A 41 -20.19 14.70 7.13
CA SER A 41 -20.90 13.87 6.17
C SER A 41 -21.62 12.70 6.83
N ALA A 42 -22.93 12.57 6.60
CA ALA A 42 -23.73 11.42 7.02
C ALA A 42 -23.56 10.17 6.12
N VAL A 43 -22.70 10.25 5.11
CA VAL A 43 -22.48 9.19 4.12
C VAL A 43 -21.13 8.53 4.37
N PHE A 44 -21.13 7.19 4.38
CA PHE A 44 -19.91 6.39 4.46
C PHE A 44 -19.49 5.93 3.07
N VAL A 45 -18.21 6.06 2.75
CA VAL A 45 -17.61 5.62 1.48
C VAL A 45 -16.42 4.69 1.77
N ASN A 46 -16.06 3.86 0.80
CA ASN A 46 -14.83 3.07 0.90
C ASN A 46 -13.62 3.99 0.67
N GLY A 47 -12.92 4.37 1.73
CA GLY A 47 -11.84 5.36 1.72
C GLY A 47 -12.25 6.69 2.37
N LYS A 48 -11.79 7.81 1.82
CA LYS A 48 -12.17 9.15 2.29
C LYS A 48 -12.73 10.01 1.15
N PHE A 49 -13.52 11.01 1.51
CA PHE A 49 -14.00 12.02 0.56
C PHE A 49 -12.83 12.77 -0.08
N CYS A 50 -13.00 13.15 -1.35
CA CYS A 50 -12.00 13.91 -2.09
C CYS A 50 -12.16 15.41 -1.83
N LYS A 51 -11.02 16.09 -1.72
CA LYS A 51 -10.88 17.54 -1.86
C LYS A 51 -11.27 17.94 -3.29
N ASP A 52 -11.91 19.09 -3.43
CA ASP A 52 -12.17 19.66 -4.75
C ASP A 52 -10.84 19.92 -5.49
N GLN A 53 -10.81 19.49 -6.75
CA GLN A 53 -9.63 19.49 -7.62
C GLN A 53 -9.00 20.88 -7.75
N ALA A 54 -9.80 21.95 -7.72
CA ALA A 54 -9.32 23.32 -7.81
C ALA A 54 -8.47 23.75 -6.59
N TYR A 55 -8.57 23.03 -5.47
CA TYR A 55 -7.84 23.34 -4.24
C TYR A 55 -6.73 22.34 -3.90
N VAL A 56 -6.50 21.34 -4.75
CA VAL A 56 -5.40 20.39 -4.60
C VAL A 56 -4.06 21.10 -4.84
N ARG A 57 -3.08 20.84 -3.98
CA ARG A 57 -1.75 21.46 -4.02
C ARG A 57 -0.67 20.39 -3.96
N PRO A 58 0.56 20.66 -4.45
CA PRO A 58 1.68 19.71 -4.37
C PRO A 58 1.95 19.22 -2.93
N ASN A 59 1.77 20.08 -1.93
CA ASN A 59 1.94 19.72 -0.52
C ASN A 59 0.97 18.64 -0.03
N ASP A 60 -0.17 18.42 -0.70
CA ASP A 60 -1.09 17.33 -0.36
C ASP A 60 -0.47 15.93 -0.64
N PHE A 61 0.64 15.87 -1.38
CA PHE A 61 1.38 14.66 -1.76
C PHE A 61 2.80 14.61 -1.19
N PHE A 62 3.15 15.51 -0.28
CA PHE A 62 4.50 15.57 0.30
C PHE A 62 4.51 15.24 1.78
N TYR A 63 5.34 14.27 2.19
CA TYR A 63 5.53 13.87 3.58
C TYR A 63 7.01 13.85 3.96
N LEU A 64 7.41 14.70 4.90
CA LEU A 64 8.81 14.75 5.36
C LEU A 64 9.11 13.73 6.45
N GLY A 65 8.15 13.36 7.30
CA GLY A 65 8.40 12.67 8.57
C GLY A 65 9.10 11.32 8.52
N LEU A 66 9.30 10.72 7.33
CA LEU A 66 10.14 9.53 7.17
C LEU A 66 11.64 9.81 7.36
N ASN A 67 12.08 11.06 7.25
CA ASN A 67 13.47 11.44 7.54
C ASN A 67 13.79 11.49 9.05
N ILE A 68 12.76 11.41 9.90
CA ILE A 68 12.91 11.46 11.36
C ILE A 68 12.98 10.03 11.90
N PRO A 69 14.07 9.63 12.58
CA PRO A 69 14.18 8.28 13.13
C PRO A 69 13.18 8.07 14.28
N GLY A 70 12.49 6.95 14.25
CA GLY A 70 11.58 6.52 15.31
C GLY A 70 12.31 6.04 16.56
N ASN A 71 11.67 6.18 17.73
CA ASN A 71 12.23 5.73 19.01
C ASN A 71 12.15 4.20 19.15
N THR A 72 13.29 3.53 18.99
CA THR A 72 13.41 2.06 19.11
C THR A 72 13.49 1.59 20.56
N ALA A 73 13.95 2.44 21.50
CA ALA A 73 14.07 2.08 22.92
C ALA A 73 12.72 1.95 23.63
N ALA A 74 11.66 2.56 23.08
CA ALA A 74 10.30 2.45 23.60
C ALA A 74 9.66 1.07 23.34
N ASN A 75 10.22 0.26 22.45
CA ASN A 75 9.73 -1.06 22.09
C ASN A 75 10.69 -2.15 22.61
N LYS A 76 10.17 -3.18 23.28
CA LYS A 76 10.97 -4.30 23.80
C LYS A 76 11.72 -5.08 22.71
N LEU A 77 11.24 -5.06 21.48
CA LEU A 77 11.88 -5.66 20.31
C LEU A 77 12.97 -4.76 19.71
N GLY A 78 13.21 -3.58 20.27
CA GLY A 78 14.18 -2.62 19.75
C GLY A 78 13.80 -2.06 18.39
N SER A 79 12.50 -2.00 18.04
CA SER A 79 12.04 -1.54 16.73
C SER A 79 11.04 -0.38 16.81
N SER A 80 10.98 0.41 15.75
CA SER A 80 10.04 1.52 15.58
C SER A 80 9.46 1.48 14.17
N VAL A 81 8.13 1.61 14.07
CA VAL A 81 7.39 1.56 12.81
C VAL A 81 6.76 2.92 12.57
N ASN A 82 7.13 3.58 11.48
CA ASN A 82 6.48 4.80 11.00
C ASN A 82 5.64 4.48 9.76
N LEU A 83 4.36 4.18 9.98
CA LEU A 83 3.37 4.01 8.93
C LEU A 83 2.91 5.38 8.39
N VAL A 84 3.00 5.57 7.09
CA VAL A 84 2.45 6.72 6.35
C VAL A 84 1.25 6.23 5.54
N ASN A 85 0.08 6.50 6.10
CA ASN A 85 -1.22 6.19 5.49
C ASN A 85 -1.92 7.49 5.06
N VAL A 86 -3.18 7.36 4.62
CA VAL A 86 -4.00 8.47 4.14
C VAL A 86 -4.20 9.60 5.16
N ASP A 87 -4.10 9.31 6.46
CA ASP A 87 -4.26 10.31 7.52
C ASP A 87 -3.02 11.22 7.63
N LYS A 88 -1.83 10.67 7.34
CA LYS A 88 -0.56 11.43 7.35
C LYS A 88 -0.22 12.04 6.00
N LEU A 89 -0.65 11.39 4.91
CA LEU A 89 -0.43 11.83 3.55
C LEU A 89 -1.75 11.74 2.77
N PRO A 90 -2.59 12.79 2.79
CA PRO A 90 -3.92 12.79 2.20
C PRO A 90 -3.97 12.42 0.71
N GLY A 91 -2.90 12.73 -0.03
CA GLY A 91 -2.75 12.35 -1.44
C GLY A 91 -2.67 10.85 -1.72
N LEU A 92 -2.51 10.00 -0.70
CA LEU A 92 -2.54 8.53 -0.86
C LEU A 92 -3.96 7.97 -1.03
N ASN A 93 -4.99 8.76 -0.80
CA ASN A 93 -6.37 8.31 -0.93
C ASN A 93 -6.64 7.88 -2.38
N THR A 94 -7.28 6.71 -2.54
CA THR A 94 -7.51 6.01 -3.82
C THR A 94 -6.26 5.69 -4.65
N ALA A 95 -5.05 5.91 -4.14
CA ALA A 95 -3.81 5.60 -4.85
C ALA A 95 -3.40 4.13 -4.70
N TYR A 96 -4.01 3.39 -3.77
CA TYR A 96 -3.65 2.00 -3.41
C TYR A 96 -2.20 1.82 -2.91
N LEU A 97 -1.54 2.91 -2.51
CA LEU A 97 -0.19 2.90 -1.94
C LEU A 97 -0.20 3.29 -0.46
N TRP A 98 0.72 2.70 0.29
CA TRP A 98 1.08 3.07 1.66
C TRP A 98 2.59 2.88 1.83
N LEU A 99 3.20 3.67 2.72
CA LEU A 99 4.64 3.58 3.00
C LEU A 99 4.85 3.22 4.47
N VAL A 100 5.81 2.33 4.75
CA VAL A 100 6.25 2.01 6.12
C VAL A 100 7.76 2.09 6.18
N LEU A 101 8.28 2.87 7.12
CA LEU A 101 9.68 2.82 7.52
C LEU A 101 9.80 2.07 8.85
N THR A 102 10.57 1.00 8.84
CA THR A 102 10.89 0.23 10.04
C THR A 102 12.34 0.46 10.40
N LEU A 103 12.58 0.96 11.60
CA LEU A 103 13.90 1.04 12.20
C LEU A 103 14.01 -0.06 13.24
N ALA A 104 15.07 -0.85 13.18
CA ALA A 104 15.38 -1.87 14.18
C ALA A 104 16.78 -1.59 14.72
N HIS A 105 16.95 -1.73 16.03
CA HIS A 105 18.25 -1.72 16.66
C HIS A 105 18.97 -2.99 16.23
N THR A 106 19.96 -2.85 15.35
CA THR A 106 20.89 -3.94 15.04
C THR A 106 21.75 -4.17 16.28
N ALA A 107 21.74 -5.40 16.81
CA ALA A 107 22.64 -5.81 17.87
C ALA A 107 24.12 -5.66 17.47
#